data_AF-A0A9E2TKQ2-F1
#
_entry.id   AF-A0A9E2TKQ2-F1
#
_cell.length_a   1.000
_cell.length_b   1.000
_cell.length_c   1.000
_cell.angle_alpha   90.00
_cell.angle_beta   90.00
_cell.angle_gamma   90.00
#
_symmetry.space_group_name_H-M   'P 1'
#
loop_
_entity.id
_entity.type
_entity.pdbx_description
1 polymer ?
#
loop_
_entity_poly.entity_id
_entity_poly.type
_entity_poly.pdbx_seq_one_letter_code
_entity_poly.pdbx_strand_id
1 'polypeptide(L)'
;MTKIAKNTICLWYERDAEEAARFYAKTFPDSSVGAVHRAPGNFPSGKQGDVLTVEFTVMGIPCLGLNGGPAFKHNEAFSFQVATEDQVETDRYWNAIVDNGGQESECGWCKDKWGISWQITPIALTKAYTSPDLSAAKRAFDAMMTMKKINIAVIEAAVRG
;
A
#
# COMPACT_ATOMS: atom_id res chain seq x y z
N MET A 1 -27.99 6.49 2.06
CA MET A 1 -27.73 5.47 1.02
C MET A 1 -26.22 5.34 0.92
N THR A 2 -25.66 4.17 1.24
CA THR A 2 -24.23 3.91 1.03
C THR A 2 -23.97 3.97 -0.47
N LYS A 3 -23.18 4.95 -0.92
CA LYS A 3 -22.89 5.12 -2.34
C LYS A 3 -21.95 4.00 -2.77
N ILE A 4 -22.47 2.99 -3.46
CA ILE A 4 -21.65 1.92 -4.03
C ILE A 4 -20.70 2.55 -5.06
N ALA A 5 -19.40 2.38 -4.87
CA ALA A 5 -18.40 2.87 -5.80
C ALA A 5 -18.59 2.19 -7.17
N LYS A 6 -18.43 2.96 -8.26
CA LYS A 6 -18.53 2.40 -9.62
C LYS A 6 -17.37 1.44 -9.94
N ASN A 7 -16.23 1.65 -9.30
CA ASN A 7 -15.04 0.81 -9.37
C ASN A 7 -14.50 0.59 -7.96
N THR A 8 -14.10 -0.64 -7.64
CA THR A 8 -13.62 -1.05 -6.32
C THR A 8 -12.40 -1.95 -6.50
N ILE A 9 -11.31 -1.69 -5.77
CA ILE A 9 -10.12 -2.55 -5.80
C ILE A 9 -10.38 -3.78 -4.94
N CYS A 10 -10.44 -4.95 -5.56
CA CYS A 10 -10.59 -6.22 -4.84
C CYS A 10 -9.22 -6.83 -4.55
N LEU A 11 -8.92 -7.08 -3.27
CA LEU A 11 -7.67 -7.67 -2.79
C LEU A 11 -7.94 -9.03 -2.17
N TRP A 12 -7.13 -10.02 -2.54
CA TRP A 12 -7.28 -11.40 -2.11
C TRP A 12 -6.52 -11.66 -0.82
N TYR A 13 -7.21 -12.13 0.20
CA TYR A 13 -6.62 -12.56 1.46
C TYR A 13 -6.80 -14.06 1.64
N GLU A 14 -5.86 -14.69 2.34
CA GLU A 14 -6.05 -16.08 2.74
C GLU A 14 -7.22 -16.21 3.72
N ARG A 15 -7.28 -15.35 4.75
CA ARG A 15 -8.30 -15.37 5.80
C ARG A 15 -8.46 -14.05 6.61
N ASP A 16 -7.50 -13.13 6.49
CA ASP A 16 -7.36 -11.97 7.40
C ASP A 16 -7.80 -10.62 6.80
N ALA A 17 -8.76 -10.61 5.87
CA ALA A 17 -9.21 -9.38 5.22
C ALA A 17 -9.68 -8.28 6.21
N GLU A 18 -10.33 -8.67 7.32
CA GLU A 18 -10.79 -7.72 8.33
C GLU A 18 -9.64 -7.14 9.14
N GLU A 19 -8.63 -7.96 9.48
CA GLU A 19 -7.44 -7.50 10.19
C GLU A 19 -6.67 -6.48 9.33
N ALA A 20 -6.50 -6.79 8.04
CA ALA A 20 -5.86 -5.90 7.07
C ALA A 20 -6.58 -4.56 6.97
N ALA A 21 -7.90 -4.59 6.75
CA ALA A 21 -8.73 -3.40 6.67
C ALA A 21 -8.60 -2.50 7.91
N ARG A 22 -8.63 -3.11 9.11
CA ARG A 22 -8.47 -2.39 10.39
C ARG A 22 -7.09 -1.80 10.56
N PHE A 23 -6.05 -2.52 10.15
CA PHE A 23 -4.68 -2.00 10.15
C PHE A 23 -4.57 -0.78 9.23
N TYR A 24 -5.04 -0.86 7.97
CA TYR A 24 -4.96 0.27 7.05
C TYR A 24 -5.73 1.50 7.55
N ALA A 25 -6.94 1.30 8.09
CA ALA A 25 -7.76 2.37 8.66
C ALA A 25 -7.11 3.08 9.86
N LYS A 26 -6.28 2.37 10.63
CA LYS A 26 -5.51 2.95 11.74
C LYS A 26 -4.22 3.63 11.28
N THR A 27 -3.60 3.12 10.22
CA THR A 27 -2.28 3.55 9.75
C THR A 27 -2.34 4.79 8.87
N PHE A 28 -3.29 4.81 7.92
CA PHE A 28 -3.35 5.81 6.87
C PHE A 28 -4.48 6.83 7.10
N PRO A 29 -4.29 8.09 6.69
CA PRO A 29 -5.36 9.09 6.71
C PRO A 29 -6.46 8.71 5.72
N ASP A 30 -7.65 9.30 5.90
CA ASP A 30 -8.81 9.11 5.02
C ASP A 30 -9.08 7.63 4.67
N SER A 31 -8.93 6.78 5.69
CA SER A 31 -9.04 5.34 5.59
C SER A 31 -10.02 4.84 6.65
N SER A 32 -10.84 3.86 6.30
CA SER A 32 -11.92 3.39 7.18
C SER A 32 -12.33 1.95 6.87
N VAL A 33 -12.85 1.25 7.87
CA VAL A 33 -13.50 -0.05 7.68
C VAL A 33 -14.99 0.19 7.45
N GLY A 34 -15.52 -0.43 6.40
CA GLY A 34 -16.94 -0.43 6.05
C GLY A 34 -17.65 -1.70 6.52
N ALA A 35 -18.55 -2.22 5.69
CA ALA A 35 -19.33 -3.41 5.99
C ALA A 35 -18.48 -4.69 6.00
N VAL A 36 -18.76 -5.58 6.94
CA VAL A 36 -18.22 -6.95 7.00
C VAL A 36 -19.33 -7.92 6.59
N HIS A 37 -19.13 -8.62 5.48
CA HIS A 37 -20.11 -9.53 4.91
C HIS A 37 -19.72 -10.98 5.22
N ARG A 38 -20.65 -11.72 5.82
CA ARG A 38 -20.45 -13.13 6.17
C ARG A 38 -20.93 -14.06 5.06
N ALA A 39 -20.27 -15.19 4.91
CA ALA A 39 -20.63 -16.19 3.90
C ALA A 39 -22.06 -16.73 4.14
N PRO A 40 -22.96 -16.70 3.13
CA PRO A 40 -24.32 -17.23 3.26
C PRO A 40 -24.37 -18.77 3.22
N GLY A 41 -23.26 -19.43 2.90
CA GLY A 41 -23.12 -20.89 2.82
C GLY A 41 -21.65 -21.29 2.92
N ASN A 42 -21.37 -22.59 2.90
CA ASN A 42 -19.99 -23.10 2.84
C ASN A 42 -19.34 -22.79 1.49
N PHE A 43 -18.03 -22.60 1.46
CA PHE A 43 -17.25 -22.30 0.26
C PHE A 43 -15.89 -23.00 0.32
N PRO A 44 -15.10 -23.06 -0.78
CA PRO A 44 -13.88 -23.87 -0.82
C PRO A 44 -12.85 -23.57 0.29
N SER A 45 -12.86 -22.35 0.83
CA SER A 45 -11.91 -21.86 1.84
C SER A 45 -12.56 -21.45 3.17
N GLY A 46 -13.83 -21.81 3.41
CA GLY A 46 -14.50 -21.51 4.68
C GLY A 46 -15.93 -22.02 4.78
N LYS A 47 -16.63 -21.63 5.85
CA LYS A 47 -17.97 -22.11 6.21
C LYS A 47 -18.97 -20.97 6.25
N GLN A 48 -20.26 -21.32 6.25
CA GLN A 48 -21.33 -20.37 6.50
C GLN A 48 -21.07 -19.59 7.80
N GLY A 49 -21.23 -18.27 7.74
CA GLY A 49 -21.01 -17.38 8.88
C GLY A 49 -19.59 -16.85 9.02
N ASP A 50 -18.59 -17.43 8.33
CA ASP A 50 -17.24 -16.87 8.28
C ASP A 50 -17.24 -15.52 7.55
N VAL A 51 -16.28 -14.65 7.85
CA VAL A 51 -16.08 -13.39 7.12
C VAL A 51 -15.65 -13.73 5.70
N LEU A 52 -16.45 -13.32 4.70
CA LEU A 52 -16.19 -13.57 3.29
C LEU A 52 -15.58 -12.33 2.63
N THR A 53 -16.22 -11.18 2.79
CA THR A 53 -15.69 -9.92 2.28
C THR A 53 -15.75 -8.80 3.31
N VAL A 54 -14.82 -7.86 3.19
CA VAL A 54 -14.76 -6.66 4.01
C VAL A 54 -14.62 -5.46 3.09
N GLU A 55 -15.58 -4.55 3.16
CA GLU A 55 -15.46 -3.24 2.52
C GLU A 55 -14.54 -2.36 3.36
N PHE A 56 -13.64 -1.62 2.71
CA PHE A 56 -12.81 -0.63 3.39
C PHE A 56 -12.37 0.45 2.41
N THR A 57 -11.79 1.52 2.95
CA THR A 57 -11.21 2.62 2.17
C THR A 57 -9.78 2.82 2.63
N VAL A 58 -8.87 3.03 1.67
CA VAL A 58 -7.48 3.41 1.92
C VAL A 58 -7.21 4.72 1.19
N MET A 59 -7.01 5.81 1.94
CA MET A 59 -6.73 7.16 1.41
C MET A 59 -7.70 7.54 0.27
N GLY A 60 -9.00 7.42 0.55
CA GLY A 60 -10.07 7.72 -0.41
C GLY A 60 -10.34 6.63 -1.47
N ILE A 61 -9.52 5.59 -1.56
CA ILE A 61 -9.70 4.50 -2.53
C ILE A 61 -10.66 3.42 -1.99
N PRO A 62 -11.80 3.14 -2.65
CA PRO A 62 -12.71 2.09 -2.23
C PRO A 62 -12.12 0.70 -2.54
N CYS A 63 -12.07 -0.14 -1.52
CA CYS A 63 -11.48 -1.47 -1.56
C CYS A 63 -12.46 -2.53 -1.03
N LEU A 64 -12.22 -3.77 -1.47
CA LEU A 64 -12.89 -4.97 -0.98
C LEU A 64 -11.83 -6.03 -0.67
N GLY A 65 -11.76 -6.49 0.58
CA GLY A 65 -10.94 -7.63 0.96
C GLY A 65 -11.76 -8.90 0.82
N LEU A 66 -11.26 -9.88 0.07
CA LEU A 66 -11.90 -11.18 -0.15
C LEU A 66 -11.10 -12.28 0.55
N ASN A 67 -11.70 -12.95 1.53
CA ASN A 67 -11.13 -14.15 2.14
C ASN A 67 -11.37 -15.34 1.21
N GLY A 68 -10.36 -15.66 0.41
CA GLY A 68 -10.44 -16.70 -0.62
C GLY A 68 -9.54 -17.92 -0.38
N GLY A 69 -8.72 -17.93 0.68
CA GLY A 69 -7.77 -19.02 0.95
C GLY A 69 -6.43 -18.86 0.20
N PRO A 70 -5.53 -19.85 0.30
CA PRO A 70 -4.13 -19.69 -0.11
C PRO A 70 -3.87 -19.79 -1.62
N ALA A 71 -4.93 -19.89 -2.44
CA ALA A 71 -4.85 -20.22 -3.87
C ALA A 71 -4.08 -19.18 -4.70
N PHE A 72 -4.20 -17.89 -4.36
CA PHE A 72 -3.52 -16.80 -5.05
C PHE A 72 -2.60 -16.05 -4.09
N LYS A 73 -1.49 -15.56 -4.62
CA LYS A 73 -0.48 -14.78 -3.88
C LYS A 73 -0.26 -13.45 -4.57
N HIS A 74 -0.14 -12.40 -3.77
CA HIS A 74 0.23 -11.09 -4.27
C HIS A 74 1.67 -11.06 -4.80
N ASN A 75 1.91 -10.16 -5.73
CA ASN A 75 3.22 -9.81 -6.25
C ASN A 75 3.22 -8.31 -6.65
N GLU A 76 4.36 -7.84 -7.10
CA GLU A 76 4.64 -6.45 -7.43
C GLU A 76 3.86 -5.92 -8.65
N ALA A 77 3.17 -6.78 -9.40
CA ALA A 77 2.34 -6.35 -10.53
C ALA A 77 1.19 -5.43 -10.09
N PHE A 78 0.78 -5.52 -8.82
CA PHE A 78 -0.09 -4.54 -8.18
C PHE A 78 0.64 -3.92 -6.97
N SER A 79 0.56 -2.59 -6.84
CA SER A 79 0.98 -1.88 -5.63
C SER A 79 0.14 -0.62 -5.40
N PHE A 80 0.03 -0.21 -4.14
CA PHE A 80 -0.40 1.15 -3.81
C PHE A 80 0.80 2.07 -3.74
N GLN A 81 0.80 3.15 -4.54
CA GLN A 81 1.78 4.22 -4.37
C GLN A 81 1.20 5.33 -3.51
N VAL A 82 1.86 5.59 -2.38
CA VAL A 82 1.49 6.59 -1.37
C VAL A 82 2.43 7.77 -1.49
N ALA A 83 1.89 8.91 -1.89
CA ALA A 83 2.63 10.16 -1.90
C ALA A 83 2.82 10.66 -0.46
N THR A 84 4.05 11.04 -0.10
CA THR A 84 4.34 11.62 1.23
C THR A 84 4.94 13.03 1.11
N GLU A 85 4.58 13.90 2.05
CA GLU A 85 4.96 15.31 2.04
C GLU A 85 6.36 15.55 2.61
N ASP A 86 6.71 14.83 3.68
CA ASP A 86 7.98 14.97 4.39
C ASP A 86 8.53 13.63 4.89
N GLN A 87 9.74 13.68 5.46
CA GLN A 87 10.45 12.48 5.91
C GLN A 87 9.76 11.83 7.13
N VAL A 88 9.09 12.61 7.98
CA VAL A 88 8.39 12.09 9.15
C VAL A 88 7.21 11.22 8.70
N GLU A 89 6.48 11.67 7.68
CA GLU A 89 5.40 10.89 7.08
C GLU A 89 5.94 9.67 6.33
N THR A 90 6.99 9.81 5.52
CA THR A 90 7.66 8.70 4.83
C THR A 90 8.08 7.61 5.83
N ASP A 91 8.75 8.00 6.92
CA ASP A 91 9.22 7.08 7.95
C ASP A 91 8.05 6.41 8.66
N ARG A 92 7.01 7.18 9.01
CA ARG A 92 5.84 6.65 9.71
C ARG A 92 5.14 5.56 8.90
N TYR A 93 4.86 5.78 7.61
CA TYR A 93 4.17 4.80 6.78
C TYR A 93 5.04 3.61 6.44
N TRP A 94 6.30 3.83 6.09
CA TRP A 94 7.25 2.74 5.82
C TRP A 94 7.38 1.83 7.03
N ASN A 95 7.69 2.39 8.19
CA ASN A 95 7.89 1.62 9.42
C ASN A 95 6.58 0.92 9.82
N ALA A 96 5.42 1.56 9.70
CA ALA A 96 4.14 0.92 10.03
C ALA A 96 3.89 -0.35 9.19
N ILE A 97 4.21 -0.33 7.89
CA ILE A 97 4.06 -1.49 7.01
C ILE A 97 5.09 -2.58 7.36
N VAL A 98 6.37 -2.21 7.45
CA VAL A 98 7.48 -3.14 7.62
C VAL A 98 7.46 -3.77 9.02
N ASP A 99 7.26 -2.97 10.06
CA ASP A 99 7.31 -3.44 11.46
C ASP A 99 6.10 -4.30 11.83
N ASN A 100 4.99 -4.21 11.08
CA ASN A 100 3.80 -5.06 11.28
C ASN A 100 3.95 -6.46 10.63
N GLY A 101 5.17 -6.97 10.50
CA GLY A 101 5.45 -8.25 9.83
C GLY A 101 5.55 -8.14 8.30
N GLY A 102 5.78 -6.93 7.80
CA GLY A 102 6.07 -6.66 6.39
C GLY A 102 7.53 -6.93 6.03
N GLN A 103 7.92 -6.49 4.83
CA GLN A 103 9.27 -6.67 4.28
C GLN A 103 9.70 -5.43 3.50
N GLU A 104 10.94 -5.01 3.69
CA GLU A 104 11.56 -3.96 2.89
C GLU A 104 11.86 -4.45 1.46
N SER A 105 11.77 -3.54 0.50
CA SER A 105 12.24 -3.71 -0.88
C SER A 105 12.97 -2.45 -1.34
N GLU A 106 13.31 -2.38 -2.62
CA GLU A 106 14.12 -1.31 -3.20
C GLU A 106 13.28 -0.11 -3.64
N CYS A 107 13.90 1.07 -3.74
CA CYS A 107 13.36 2.29 -4.35
C CYS A 107 12.01 2.77 -3.78
N GLY A 108 11.81 2.66 -2.48
CA GLY A 108 10.57 3.05 -1.81
C GLY A 108 9.50 1.94 -1.80
N TRP A 109 9.79 0.76 -2.35
CA TRP A 109 8.90 -0.39 -2.28
C TRP A 109 9.02 -1.13 -0.95
N CYS A 110 7.90 -1.63 -0.45
CA CYS A 110 7.82 -2.58 0.66
C CYS A 110 6.60 -3.49 0.47
N LYS A 111 6.51 -4.54 1.28
CA LYS A 111 5.34 -5.43 1.35
C LYS A 111 4.78 -5.43 2.76
N ASP A 112 3.46 -5.48 2.89
CA ASP A 112 2.82 -5.65 4.19
C ASP A 112 2.77 -7.12 4.63
N LYS A 113 2.23 -7.34 5.83
CA LYS A 113 2.02 -8.66 6.45
C LYS A 113 1.30 -9.67 5.54
N TRP A 114 0.44 -9.18 4.65
CA TRP A 114 -0.38 -10.02 3.76
C TRP A 114 0.24 -10.15 2.35
N GLY A 115 1.42 -9.55 2.14
CA GLY A 115 2.19 -9.65 0.89
C GLY A 115 1.77 -8.64 -0.18
N ILE A 116 0.90 -7.68 0.14
CA ILE A 116 0.52 -6.60 -0.80
C ILE A 116 1.69 -5.63 -0.90
N SER A 117 2.01 -5.23 -2.13
CA SER A 117 3.10 -4.28 -2.39
C SER A 117 2.64 -2.84 -2.17
N TRP A 118 3.50 -2.04 -1.56
CA TRP A 118 3.31 -0.62 -1.29
C TRP A 118 4.55 0.15 -1.75
N GLN A 119 4.36 1.36 -2.27
CA GLN A 119 5.43 2.29 -2.58
C GLN A 119 5.22 3.54 -1.72
N ILE A 120 6.11 3.78 -0.76
CA ILE A 120 6.08 5.00 0.06
C ILE A 120 7.00 6.01 -0.60
N THR A 121 6.42 6.86 -1.45
CA THR A 121 7.14 7.67 -2.42
C THR A 121 6.98 9.15 -2.06
N PRO A 122 8.04 9.83 -1.59
CA PRO A 122 7.97 11.27 -1.36
C PRO A 122 7.64 12.04 -2.62
N ILE A 123 6.81 13.08 -2.50
CA ILE A 123 6.48 13.97 -3.63
C ILE A 123 7.76 14.59 -4.22
N ALA A 124 8.76 14.87 -3.38
CA ALA A 124 10.08 15.34 -3.79
C ALA A 124 10.77 14.36 -4.76
N LEU A 125 10.70 13.05 -4.49
CA LEU A 125 11.26 12.02 -5.37
C LEU A 125 10.54 11.99 -6.72
N THR A 126 9.21 11.96 -6.72
CA THR A 126 8.42 11.97 -7.96
C THR A 126 8.79 13.16 -8.84
N LYS A 127 8.79 14.37 -8.26
CA LYS A 127 9.17 15.58 -9.01
C LYS A 127 10.61 15.53 -9.52
N ALA A 128 11.53 14.95 -8.73
CA ALA A 128 12.93 14.88 -9.09
C ALA A 128 13.18 14.00 -10.32
N TYR A 129 12.71 12.74 -10.32
CA TYR A 129 12.97 11.83 -11.46
C TYR A 129 12.11 12.15 -12.70
N THR A 130 11.00 12.88 -12.56
CA THR A 130 10.19 13.36 -13.69
C THR A 130 10.52 14.80 -14.11
N SER A 131 11.61 15.38 -13.61
CA SER A 131 12.00 16.75 -13.95
C SER A 131 12.33 16.88 -15.45
N PRO A 132 11.97 18.01 -16.10
CA PRO A 132 12.43 18.30 -17.47
C PRO A 132 13.95 18.51 -17.55
N ASP A 133 14.63 18.83 -16.45
CA ASP A 133 16.10 18.78 -16.38
C ASP A 133 16.54 17.31 -16.27
N LEU A 134 16.86 16.72 -17.42
CA LEU A 134 17.26 15.31 -17.53
C LEU A 134 18.54 14.99 -16.73
N SER A 135 19.44 15.97 -16.53
CA SER A 135 20.67 15.75 -15.78
C SER A 135 20.39 15.66 -14.28
N ALA A 136 19.55 16.56 -13.76
CA ALA A 136 19.07 16.50 -12.38
C ALA A 136 18.20 15.26 -12.12
N ALA A 137 17.30 14.94 -13.07
CA ALA A 137 16.46 13.76 -12.99
C ALA A 137 17.28 12.47 -12.93
N LYS A 138 18.34 12.36 -13.75
CA LYS A 138 19.24 11.22 -13.73
C LYS A 138 19.95 11.09 -12.37
N ARG A 139 20.49 12.18 -11.80
CA ARG A 139 21.15 12.12 -10.48
C ARG A 139 20.19 11.66 -9.38
N ALA A 140 18.96 12.16 -9.38
CA ALA A 140 17.93 11.74 -8.43
C ALA A 140 17.57 10.26 -8.61
N PHE A 141 17.42 9.81 -9.85
CA PHE A 141 17.14 8.41 -10.18
C PHE A 141 18.28 7.49 -9.74
N ASP A 142 19.54 7.83 -10.06
CA ASP A 142 20.72 7.07 -9.65
C ASP A 142 20.80 6.97 -8.11
N ALA A 143 20.51 8.06 -7.39
CA ALA A 143 20.48 8.06 -5.93
C ALA A 143 19.36 7.14 -5.38
N MET A 144 18.14 7.24 -5.92
CA MET A 144 17.01 6.39 -5.55
C MET A 144 17.33 4.89 -5.71
N MET A 145 18.03 4.51 -6.78
CA MET A 145 18.39 3.11 -7.06
C MET A 145 19.31 2.47 -6.00
N THR A 146 19.87 3.26 -5.08
CA THR A 146 20.69 2.77 -3.96
C THR A 146 19.92 2.65 -2.65
N MET A 147 18.64 3.03 -2.64
CA MET A 147 17.82 3.15 -1.43
C MET A 147 16.79 2.03 -1.36
N LYS A 148 16.49 1.61 -0.13
CA LYS A 148 15.25 0.92 0.21
C LYS A 148 14.18 1.94 0.58
N LYS A 149 14.15 2.38 1.85
CA LYS A 149 13.39 3.55 2.26
C LYS A 149 14.00 4.82 1.68
N ILE A 150 13.16 5.70 1.14
CA ILE A 150 13.63 6.95 0.53
C ILE A 150 14.06 7.95 1.60
N ASN A 151 15.25 8.52 1.41
CA ASN A 151 15.72 9.68 2.18
C ASN A 151 15.59 10.94 1.32
N ILE A 152 14.65 11.82 1.67
CA ILE A 152 14.32 13.02 0.90
C ILE A 152 15.53 13.95 0.78
N ALA A 153 16.28 14.15 1.87
CA ALA A 153 17.43 15.06 1.86
C ALA A 153 18.54 14.59 0.91
N VAL A 154 18.75 13.27 0.78
CA VAL A 154 19.72 12.70 -0.18
C VAL A 154 19.24 12.89 -1.62
N ILE A 155 17.94 12.69 -1.88
CA ILE A 155 17.36 12.95 -3.21
C ILE A 155 17.52 14.43 -3.59
N GLU A 156 17.20 15.35 -2.69
CA GLU A 156 17.35 16.78 -2.95
C GLU A 156 18.81 17.20 -3.12
N ALA A 157 19.75 16.59 -2.38
CA ALA A 157 21.18 16.80 -2.58
C ALA A 157 21.63 16.33 -3.96
N ALA A 158 21.19 15.14 -4.39
CA ALA A 158 21.49 14.63 -5.73
C ALA A 158 20.94 15.55 -6.84
N VAL A 159 19.76 16.12 -6.65
CA VAL A 159 19.19 17.12 -7.59
C VAL A 159 20.09 18.35 -7.70
N ARG A 160 20.64 18.86 -6.58
CA ARG A 160 21.52 20.06 -6.58
C ARG A 160 22.87 19.85 -7.27
N GLY A 161 23.39 18.61 -7.28
CA GLY A 161 24.68 18.26 -7.86
C GLY A 161 25.80 18.31 -6.84
#